data_AF-A0A376DQ72-F1
#
_entry.id   AF-A0A376DQ72-F1
#
_cell.length_a   1.000
_cell.length_b   1.000
_cell.length_c   1.000
_cell.angle_alpha   90.00
_cell.angle_beta   90.00
_cell.angle_gamma   90.00
#
_symmetry.space_group_name_H-M   'P 1'
#
loop_
_entity.id
_entity.type
_entity.pdbx_description
1 polymer ?
#
loop_
_entity_poly.entity_id
_entity_poly.type
_entity_poly.pdbx_seq_one_letter_code
_entity_poly.pdbx_strand_id
1 'polypeptide(L)'
;MNFKYYNQNQLELFPYSFEDLIPGNYPVRVVNSVLDKINIAPLLTVYSKEGNPSYHPVMMLKVMVFAYMNNIYSSRKIEKALRENINFMWLSNMSIVDHNTVNRFRTNRLEAAFKDIFSQVVLLLSEEGLVSLRQVFVDGSKIEAQANRYTFVWANAIKTNKEKMLRQLEELWNYAQSVAREEDKDPEPPEFKEISKEKIQQTVENINAKLKGSDGKTDSDKKAKAKLNYIKNNFEKNLGKYEAQEAILAERNSYSKTDEDATFMRMKDDHMMNGQLKPAYNAQISTENQFIVNYTIHQQTNDINTLESHLDNFEKLYGKKRMNELEELTADAGYGSEENYELLIQKNITPFVKYNTFDKEQNAHYQAKHKSFSKENLSYNAEEDFYVCPMGQKMAKTHESIRKTKTGYPQNLSHYQAKNCDGCPIRSACHSSKGNRSIERNHHLEQYKEKIRQLLNSEEGIKKRRQRSVEVEPVFAHLKHCNGFKRFTLKGLKKVELEFGLHALAHNLRKKVA
;
A
#
# COMPACT_ATOMS: atom_id res chain seq x y z
N MET A 1 -23.05 28.67 53.96
CA MET A 1 -23.07 27.77 52.79
C MET A 1 -23.01 26.34 53.29
N ASN A 2 -23.78 25.42 52.71
CA ASN A 2 -23.80 24.01 53.10
C ASN A 2 -22.97 23.20 52.11
N PHE A 3 -21.70 22.94 52.44
CA PHE A 3 -20.78 22.16 51.62
C PHE A 3 -20.60 20.76 52.23
N LYS A 4 -20.31 19.78 51.37
CA LYS A 4 -19.84 18.47 51.84
C LYS A 4 -18.47 18.64 52.52
N TYR A 5 -18.18 17.79 53.50
CA TYR A 5 -16.89 17.75 54.17
C TYR A 5 -15.76 17.56 53.14
N TYR A 6 -14.70 18.36 53.24
CA TYR A 6 -13.58 18.39 52.31
C TYR A 6 -12.25 18.40 53.07
N ASN A 7 -11.54 17.27 53.06
CA ASN A 7 -10.24 17.12 53.72
C ASN A 7 -9.33 16.20 52.91
N GLN A 8 -8.25 16.75 52.35
CA GLN A 8 -7.28 15.99 51.56
C GLN A 8 -6.37 15.08 52.42
N ASN A 9 -6.27 15.35 53.71
CA ASN A 9 -5.42 14.60 54.66
C ASN A 9 -6.23 13.57 55.46
N GLN A 10 -7.47 13.26 55.06
CA GLN A 10 -8.29 12.26 55.72
C GLN A 10 -7.63 10.89 55.58
N LEU A 11 -7.37 10.24 56.72
CA LEU A 11 -6.86 8.88 56.77
C LEU A 11 -8.03 7.89 56.71
N GLU A 12 -7.89 6.86 55.88
CA GLU A 12 -8.81 5.74 55.82
C GLU A 12 -8.30 4.62 56.72
N LEU A 13 -9.20 3.94 57.45
CA LEU A 13 -8.84 2.86 58.37
C LEU A 13 -8.30 1.63 57.62
N PHE A 14 -8.85 1.35 56.42
CA PHE A 14 -8.41 0.28 55.53
C PHE A 14 -8.16 0.84 54.13
N PRO A 15 -7.10 0.39 53.43
CA PRO A 15 -6.87 0.82 52.05
C PRO A 15 -7.95 0.26 51.13
N TYR A 16 -8.47 1.09 50.23
CA TYR A 16 -9.34 0.63 49.14
C TYR A 16 -8.58 -0.35 48.25
N SER A 17 -9.25 -1.42 47.82
CA SER A 17 -8.73 -2.26 46.74
C SER A 17 -9.00 -1.59 45.39
N PHE A 18 -8.23 -1.96 44.36
CA PHE A 18 -8.55 -1.52 43.01
C PHE A 18 -9.90 -2.07 42.52
N GLU A 19 -10.38 -3.18 43.07
CA GLU A 19 -11.71 -3.72 42.78
C GLU A 19 -12.81 -2.77 43.25
N ASP A 20 -12.61 -2.11 44.39
CA ASP A 20 -13.56 -1.14 44.94
C ASP A 20 -13.60 0.16 44.14
N LEU A 21 -12.45 0.55 43.55
CA LEU A 21 -12.27 1.84 42.89
C LEU A 21 -12.56 1.80 41.38
N ILE A 22 -12.48 0.62 40.74
CA ILE A 22 -12.69 0.45 39.30
C ILE A 22 -14.03 -0.24 39.05
N PRO A 23 -15.02 0.46 38.46
CA PRO A 23 -16.33 -0.13 38.14
C PRO A 23 -16.22 -1.42 37.31
N GLY A 24 -17.10 -2.38 37.57
CA GLY A 24 -17.10 -3.68 36.89
C GLY A 24 -17.35 -3.61 35.38
N ASN A 25 -18.03 -2.56 34.91
CA ASN A 25 -18.28 -2.28 33.50
C ASN A 25 -17.21 -1.40 32.84
N TYR A 26 -16.12 -1.07 33.56
CA TYR A 26 -15.10 -0.17 33.02
C TYR A 26 -14.29 -0.86 31.90
N PRO A 27 -13.89 -0.16 30.82
CA PRO A 27 -13.24 -0.76 29.65
C PRO A 27 -12.00 -1.63 29.98
N VAL A 28 -11.28 -1.30 31.05
CA VAL A 28 -10.10 -2.04 31.51
C VAL A 28 -10.43 -3.50 31.86
N ARG A 29 -11.63 -3.77 32.37
CA ARG A 29 -12.13 -5.10 32.73
C ARG A 29 -12.33 -5.97 31.50
N VAL A 30 -12.89 -5.39 30.44
CA VAL A 30 -13.08 -6.08 29.16
C VAL A 30 -11.73 -6.44 28.55
N VAL A 31 -10.79 -5.50 28.51
CA VAL A 31 -9.42 -5.77 28.02
C VAL A 31 -8.77 -6.90 28.82
N ASN A 32 -8.89 -6.88 30.15
CA ASN A 32 -8.35 -7.95 30.99
C ASN A 32 -8.98 -9.30 30.65
N SER A 33 -10.32 -9.39 30.65
CA SER A 33 -11.07 -10.62 30.44
C SER A 33 -10.85 -11.25 29.05
N VAL A 34 -10.72 -10.42 28.00
CA VAL A 34 -10.48 -10.91 26.64
C VAL A 34 -9.05 -11.42 26.51
N LEU A 35 -8.06 -10.64 26.97
CA LEU A 35 -6.65 -11.02 26.84
C LEU A 35 -6.25 -12.20 27.74
N ASP A 36 -6.99 -12.48 28.80
CA ASP A 36 -6.80 -13.69 29.63
C ASP A 36 -7.22 -14.99 28.93
N LYS A 37 -8.07 -14.91 27.90
CA LYS A 37 -8.52 -16.08 27.12
C LYS A 37 -7.58 -16.42 25.95
N ILE A 38 -6.59 -15.57 25.67
CA ILE A 38 -5.70 -15.73 24.52
C ILE A 38 -4.56 -16.68 24.87
N ASN A 39 -4.28 -17.60 23.95
CA ASN A 39 -3.09 -18.42 23.98
C ASN A 39 -1.84 -17.58 23.67
N ILE A 40 -1.03 -17.30 24.70
CA ILE A 40 0.23 -16.57 24.58
C ILE A 40 1.47 -17.46 24.42
N ALA A 41 1.31 -18.76 24.19
CA ALA A 41 2.45 -19.65 23.95
C ALA A 41 3.42 -19.14 22.87
N PRO A 42 2.96 -18.60 21.72
CA PRO A 42 3.87 -18.02 20.73
C PRO A 42 4.70 -16.85 21.28
N LEU A 43 4.11 -16.02 22.14
CA LEU A 43 4.78 -14.87 22.77
C LEU A 43 5.84 -15.32 23.79
N LEU A 44 5.62 -16.45 24.47
CA LEU A 44 6.56 -17.00 25.45
C LEU A 44 7.85 -17.52 24.80
N THR A 45 7.82 -17.93 23.53
CA THR A 45 8.98 -18.52 22.83
C THR A 45 10.17 -17.55 22.71
N VAL A 46 9.91 -16.25 22.72
CA VAL A 46 10.93 -15.19 22.58
C VAL A 46 11.60 -14.86 23.93
N TYR A 47 11.12 -15.44 25.03
CA TYR A 47 11.64 -15.17 26.37
C TYR A 47 12.68 -16.23 26.78
N SER A 48 13.79 -15.76 27.34
CA SER A 48 14.81 -16.62 27.94
C SER A 48 14.28 -17.31 29.19
N LYS A 49 14.66 -18.57 29.39
CA LYS A 49 14.44 -19.31 30.65
C LYS A 49 15.48 -18.98 31.72
N GLU A 50 16.57 -18.33 31.32
CA GLU A 50 17.71 -17.99 32.17
C GLU A 50 17.90 -16.48 32.28
N GLY A 51 18.50 -16.03 33.38
CA GLY A 51 18.78 -14.61 33.66
C GLY A 51 17.74 -13.93 34.53
N ASN A 52 17.76 -12.58 34.55
CA ASN A 52 16.85 -11.79 35.37
C ASN A 52 15.38 -12.00 34.94
N PRO A 53 14.45 -12.29 35.87
CA PRO A 53 13.04 -12.47 35.53
C PRO A 53 12.47 -11.29 34.74
N SER A 54 11.81 -11.60 33.63
CA SER A 54 11.09 -10.60 32.83
C SER A 54 9.69 -10.38 33.38
N TYR A 55 9.13 -9.18 33.15
CA TYR A 55 7.72 -8.92 33.37
C TYR A 55 6.84 -9.90 32.59
N HIS A 56 5.70 -10.27 33.19
CA HIS A 56 4.78 -11.23 32.61
C HIS A 56 4.26 -10.75 31.24
N PRO A 57 4.36 -11.55 30.16
CA PRO A 57 4.04 -11.07 28.81
C PRO A 57 2.56 -10.71 28.61
N VAL A 58 1.64 -11.41 29.27
CA VAL A 58 0.20 -11.06 29.26
C VAL A 58 -0.03 -9.68 29.87
N MET A 59 0.66 -9.36 30.98
CA MET A 59 0.54 -8.04 31.61
C MET A 59 1.05 -6.95 30.66
N MET A 60 2.21 -7.17 30.04
CA MET A 60 2.76 -6.25 29.04
C MET A 60 1.82 -6.05 27.85
N LEU A 61 1.18 -7.10 27.37
CA LEU A 61 0.18 -7.05 26.30
C LEU A 61 -1.06 -6.26 26.73
N LYS A 62 -1.61 -6.53 27.91
CA LYS A 62 -2.76 -5.82 28.49
C LYS A 62 -2.49 -4.33 28.60
N VAL A 63 -1.35 -3.96 29.17
CA VAL A 63 -0.92 -2.55 29.29
C VAL A 63 -0.77 -1.91 27.91
N MET A 64 -0.15 -2.59 26.93
CA MET A 64 0.04 -2.06 25.59
C MET A 64 -1.29 -1.81 24.87
N VAL A 65 -2.19 -2.79 24.86
CA VAL A 65 -3.48 -2.68 24.18
C VAL A 65 -4.37 -1.64 24.85
N PHE A 66 -4.43 -1.62 26.19
CA PHE A 66 -5.17 -0.62 26.94
C PHE A 66 -4.60 0.79 26.71
N ALA A 67 -3.28 0.94 26.57
CA ALA A 67 -2.66 2.21 26.22
C ALA A 67 -3.11 2.72 24.84
N TYR A 68 -3.11 1.86 23.81
CA TYR A 68 -3.59 2.25 22.48
C TYR A 68 -5.09 2.58 22.49
N MET A 69 -5.88 1.86 23.29
CA MET A 69 -7.30 2.13 23.48
C MET A 69 -7.57 3.49 24.16
N ASN A 70 -6.61 4.04 24.90
CA ASN A 70 -6.67 5.35 25.55
C ASN A 70 -5.85 6.43 24.83
N ASN A 71 -5.41 6.18 23.59
CA ASN A 71 -4.59 7.09 22.79
C ASN A 71 -3.23 7.45 23.43
N ILE A 72 -2.64 6.52 24.18
CA ILE A 72 -1.34 6.63 24.83
C ILE A 72 -0.30 5.80 24.07
N TYR A 73 0.32 6.35 23.02
CA TYR A 73 1.24 5.60 22.14
C TYR A 73 2.72 5.71 22.51
N SER A 74 3.09 6.74 23.28
CA SER A 74 4.48 6.97 23.70
C SER A 74 4.83 6.07 24.88
N SER A 75 5.92 5.32 24.77
CA SER A 75 6.38 4.44 25.87
C SER A 75 6.64 5.19 27.17
N ARG A 76 7.09 6.45 27.11
CA ARG A 76 7.24 7.31 28.29
C ARG A 76 5.89 7.70 28.91
N LYS A 77 4.87 7.93 28.08
CA LYS A 77 3.51 8.19 28.59
C LYS A 77 2.88 6.93 29.16
N ILE A 78 3.18 5.74 28.61
CA ILE A 78 2.76 4.46 29.18
C ILE A 78 3.42 4.24 30.55
N GLU A 79 4.74 4.48 30.66
CA GLU A 79 5.44 4.42 31.95
C GLU A 79 4.81 5.38 32.98
N LYS A 80 4.52 6.62 32.57
CA LYS A 80 3.83 7.59 33.42
C LYS A 80 2.44 7.08 33.84
N ALA A 81 1.67 6.51 32.91
CA ALA A 81 0.35 5.96 33.20
C ALA A 81 0.40 4.80 34.21
N LEU A 82 1.43 3.94 34.15
CA LEU A 82 1.64 2.88 35.14
C LEU A 82 1.90 3.43 36.56
N ARG A 83 2.41 4.67 36.68
CA ARG A 83 2.68 5.32 37.97
C ARG A 83 1.50 6.11 38.54
N GLU A 84 0.60 6.58 37.68
CA GLU A 84 -0.40 7.61 38.07
C GLU A 84 -1.85 7.20 37.80
N ASN A 85 -2.10 6.22 36.92
CA ASN A 85 -3.45 5.85 36.51
C ASN A 85 -3.86 4.51 37.11
N ILE A 86 -4.93 4.55 37.91
CA ILE A 86 -5.47 3.40 38.64
C ILE A 86 -5.77 2.18 37.77
N ASN A 87 -6.21 2.38 36.53
CA ASN A 87 -6.52 1.27 35.61
C ASN A 87 -5.25 0.55 35.16
N PHE A 88 -4.18 1.30 34.92
CA PHE A 88 -2.88 0.74 34.56
C PHE A 88 -2.24 0.04 35.77
N MET A 89 -2.37 0.65 36.96
CA MET A 89 -1.93 0.04 38.22
C MET A 89 -2.62 -1.30 38.48
N TRP A 90 -3.94 -1.37 38.27
CA TRP A 90 -4.69 -2.62 38.39
C TRP A 90 -4.24 -3.67 37.37
N LEU A 91 -4.14 -3.31 36.08
CA LEU A 91 -3.68 -4.22 35.03
C LEU A 91 -2.25 -4.74 35.26
N SER A 92 -1.36 -3.89 35.79
CA SER A 92 0.04 -4.23 36.01
C SER A 92 0.33 -4.83 37.38
N ASN A 93 -0.69 -4.95 38.24
CA ASN A 93 -0.52 -5.28 39.65
C ASN A 93 0.56 -4.40 40.30
N MET A 94 0.44 -3.08 40.14
CA MET A 94 1.38 -2.05 40.62
C MET A 94 2.81 -2.14 40.06
N SER A 95 3.06 -3.01 39.08
CA SER A 95 4.36 -3.08 38.42
C SER A 95 4.57 -1.85 37.53
N ILE A 96 5.67 -1.13 37.77
CA ILE A 96 6.05 0.04 36.98
C ILE A 96 7.13 -0.39 36.00
N VAL A 97 6.74 -0.49 34.73
CA VAL A 97 7.64 -0.88 33.64
C VAL A 97 8.22 0.37 33.00
N ASP A 98 9.55 0.42 32.90
CA ASP A 98 10.27 1.52 32.28
C ASP A 98 10.01 1.62 30.77
N HIS A 99 10.13 2.83 30.22
CA HIS A 99 9.85 3.07 28.81
C HIS A 99 10.72 2.28 27.83
N ASN A 100 11.94 1.86 28.20
CA ASN A 100 12.80 1.05 27.33
C ASN A 100 12.27 -0.38 27.27
N THR A 101 11.83 -0.93 28.40
CA THR A 101 11.20 -2.25 28.45
C THR A 101 9.88 -2.29 27.69
N VAL A 102 9.03 -1.25 27.83
CA VAL A 102 7.81 -1.10 27.01
C VAL A 102 8.14 -1.07 25.52
N ASN A 103 9.15 -0.27 25.12
CA ASN A 103 9.53 -0.17 23.72
C ASN A 103 10.09 -1.49 23.17
N ARG A 104 10.97 -2.16 23.93
CA ARG A 104 11.55 -3.47 23.58
C ARG A 104 10.48 -4.55 23.46
N PHE A 105 9.48 -4.55 24.35
CA PHE A 105 8.35 -5.46 24.24
C PHE A 105 7.60 -5.25 22.92
N ARG A 106 7.28 -3.99 22.60
CA ARG A 106 6.63 -3.62 21.33
C ARG A 106 7.47 -4.06 20.14
N THR A 107 8.72 -3.60 20.01
CA THR A 107 9.48 -3.78 18.76
C THR A 107 10.17 -5.12 18.58
N ASN A 108 10.47 -5.87 19.65
CA ASN A 108 11.31 -7.08 19.54
C ASN A 108 10.58 -8.36 19.93
N ARG A 109 9.58 -8.28 20.82
CA ARG A 109 8.91 -9.46 21.38
C ARG A 109 7.53 -9.69 20.77
N LEU A 110 6.77 -8.62 20.56
CA LEU A 110 5.39 -8.72 20.12
C LEU A 110 5.25 -8.97 18.61
N GLU A 111 6.18 -8.45 17.79
CA GLU A 111 6.10 -8.46 16.32
C GLU A 111 5.72 -9.82 15.71
N ALA A 112 6.43 -10.88 16.08
CA ALA A 112 6.22 -12.21 15.49
C ALA A 112 4.92 -12.90 15.94
N ALA A 113 4.44 -12.61 17.16
CA ALA A 113 3.26 -13.25 17.74
C ALA A 113 1.98 -12.43 17.53
N PHE A 114 2.08 -11.17 17.11
CA PHE A 114 0.94 -10.26 17.14
C PHE A 114 -0.20 -10.65 16.21
N LYS A 115 0.11 -11.12 14.99
CA LYS A 115 -0.91 -11.56 14.02
C LYS A 115 -1.76 -12.71 14.56
N ASP A 116 -1.12 -13.64 15.28
CA ASP A 116 -1.80 -14.76 15.96
C ASP A 116 -2.67 -14.26 17.13
N ILE A 117 -2.16 -13.35 17.97
CA ILE A 117 -2.96 -12.72 19.03
C ILE A 117 -4.18 -12.00 18.44
N PHE A 118 -3.99 -11.28 17.34
CA PHE A 118 -5.07 -10.56 16.65
C PHE A 118 -6.14 -11.53 16.13
N SER A 119 -5.76 -12.61 15.44
CA SER A 119 -6.73 -13.59 14.92
C SER A 119 -7.49 -14.29 16.05
N GLN A 120 -6.81 -14.64 17.15
CA GLN A 120 -7.46 -15.21 18.32
C GLN A 120 -8.55 -14.28 18.89
N VAL A 121 -8.30 -12.97 18.97
CA VAL A 121 -9.32 -12.02 19.42
C VAL A 121 -10.49 -11.94 18.45
N VAL A 122 -10.23 -11.90 17.15
CA VAL A 122 -11.31 -11.90 16.15
C VAL A 122 -12.13 -13.20 16.20
N LEU A 123 -11.49 -14.34 16.45
CA LEU A 123 -12.18 -15.62 16.63
C LEU A 123 -13.04 -15.62 17.90
N LEU A 124 -12.57 -15.05 19.01
CA LEU A 124 -13.39 -14.85 20.21
C LEU A 124 -14.61 -13.96 19.93
N LEU A 125 -14.45 -12.87 19.17
CA LEU A 125 -15.57 -12.03 18.73
C LEU A 125 -16.55 -12.83 17.85
N SER A 126 -16.04 -13.77 17.06
CA SER A 126 -16.86 -14.64 16.22
C SER A 126 -17.66 -15.66 17.03
N GLU A 127 -17.05 -16.27 18.04
CA GLU A 127 -17.70 -17.19 18.97
C GLU A 127 -18.81 -16.50 19.79
N GLU A 128 -18.63 -15.23 20.11
CA GLU A 128 -19.63 -14.40 20.78
C GLU A 128 -20.74 -13.89 19.82
N GLY A 129 -20.65 -14.19 18.52
CA GLY A 129 -21.64 -13.80 17.51
C GLY A 129 -21.57 -12.34 17.06
N LEU A 130 -20.49 -11.62 17.37
CA LEU A 130 -20.30 -10.22 16.96
C LEU A 130 -19.85 -10.11 15.50
N VAL A 131 -19.17 -11.13 14.98
CA VAL A 131 -18.72 -11.25 13.58
C VAL A 131 -18.88 -12.69 13.07
N SER A 132 -19.28 -12.86 11.82
CA SER A 132 -19.45 -14.18 11.19
C SER A 132 -18.22 -14.63 10.40
N LEU A 133 -17.43 -13.66 9.90
CA LEU A 133 -16.34 -13.84 8.94
C LEU A 133 -16.78 -14.37 7.56
N ARG A 134 -18.10 -14.43 7.30
CA ARG A 134 -18.66 -14.86 6.00
C ARG A 134 -18.82 -13.71 5.02
N GLN A 135 -18.85 -12.49 5.53
CA GLN A 135 -18.90 -11.28 4.73
C GLN A 135 -17.85 -10.30 5.24
N VAL A 136 -17.12 -9.70 4.31
CA VAL A 136 -16.16 -8.63 4.63
C VAL A 136 -16.31 -7.41 3.73
N PHE A 137 -16.10 -6.24 4.33
CA PHE A 137 -16.00 -4.96 3.63
C PHE A 137 -14.55 -4.50 3.62
N VAL A 138 -13.98 -4.38 2.41
CA VAL A 138 -12.57 -4.04 2.20
C VAL A 138 -12.44 -2.60 1.73
N ASP A 139 -11.49 -1.88 2.32
CA ASP A 139 -11.09 -0.55 1.87
C ASP A 139 -9.65 -0.23 2.27
N GLY A 140 -9.08 0.70 1.51
CA GLY A 140 -7.70 1.12 1.62
C GLY A 140 -7.57 2.56 2.09
N SER A 141 -6.59 2.82 2.94
CA SER A 141 -6.27 4.16 3.38
C SER A 141 -4.77 4.37 3.50
N LYS A 142 -4.31 5.45 2.85
CA LYS A 142 -2.92 5.92 2.95
C LYS A 142 -2.68 6.62 4.28
N ILE A 143 -1.60 6.26 4.95
CA ILE A 143 -1.17 6.84 6.23
C ILE A 143 0.29 7.26 6.12
N GLU A 144 0.61 8.48 6.58
CA GLU A 144 1.95 9.05 6.47
C GLU A 144 2.98 8.21 7.26
N ALA A 145 4.13 7.93 6.66
CA ALA A 145 5.21 7.17 7.31
C ALA A 145 6.05 8.08 8.24
N GLN A 146 6.79 7.49 9.17
CA GLN A 146 7.80 8.20 9.98
C GLN A 146 9.07 8.51 9.15
N ALA A 147 8.90 9.25 8.05
CA ALA A 147 9.97 9.58 7.12
C ALA A 147 10.08 11.09 6.84
N ASN A 148 11.26 11.54 6.46
CA ASN A 148 11.47 12.92 5.98
C ASN A 148 10.81 13.11 4.61
N ARG A 149 9.98 14.15 4.50
CA ARG A 149 9.17 14.48 3.32
C ARG A 149 10.00 14.87 2.09
N TYR A 150 11.25 15.27 2.27
CA TYR A 150 12.09 15.84 1.20
C TYR A 150 13.19 14.89 0.70
N THR A 151 13.29 13.69 1.27
CA THR A 151 14.37 12.75 0.95
C THR A 151 13.84 11.54 0.18
N PHE A 152 13.74 11.67 -1.14
CA PHE A 152 13.22 10.62 -2.01
C PHE A 152 14.24 10.13 -3.03
N VAL A 153 13.99 8.92 -3.54
CA VAL A 153 14.67 8.32 -4.69
C VAL A 153 13.59 7.79 -5.63
N TRP A 154 13.68 8.13 -6.92
CA TRP A 154 12.73 7.71 -7.95
C TRP A 154 13.41 6.75 -8.93
N ALA A 155 12.72 5.67 -9.31
CA ALA A 155 13.22 4.71 -10.30
C ALA A 155 13.55 5.40 -11.64
N ASN A 156 12.65 6.28 -12.12
CA ASN A 156 12.88 7.03 -13.36
C ASN A 156 14.10 7.96 -13.28
N ALA A 157 14.39 8.54 -12.12
CA ALA A 157 15.56 9.40 -11.97
C ALA A 157 16.87 8.60 -12.10
N ILE A 158 16.89 7.36 -11.58
CA ILE A 158 18.03 6.45 -11.74
C ILE A 158 18.20 6.09 -13.22
N LYS A 159 17.10 5.68 -13.88
CA LYS A 159 17.09 5.35 -15.31
C LYS A 159 17.64 6.51 -16.17
N THR A 160 17.08 7.71 -16.00
CA THR A 160 17.53 8.90 -16.73
C THR A 160 18.99 9.26 -16.43
N ASN A 161 19.46 9.06 -15.20
CA ASN A 161 20.86 9.31 -14.86
C ASN A 161 21.81 8.29 -15.51
N LYS A 162 21.42 7.00 -15.55
CA LYS A 162 22.17 5.97 -16.30
C LYS A 162 22.21 6.27 -17.79
N GLU A 163 21.08 6.65 -18.40
CA GLU A 163 21.01 7.08 -19.81
C GLU A 163 21.87 8.32 -20.11
N LYS A 164 22.01 9.25 -19.15
CA LYS A 164 22.91 10.41 -19.27
C LYS A 164 24.38 9.98 -19.20
N MET A 165 24.71 9.03 -18.33
CA MET A 165 26.07 8.48 -18.23
C MET A 165 26.48 7.80 -19.54
N LEU A 166 25.58 7.01 -20.14
CA LEU A 166 25.80 6.38 -21.45
C LEU A 166 26.07 7.41 -22.54
N ARG A 167 25.22 8.43 -22.66
CA ARG A 167 25.42 9.53 -23.63
C ARG A 167 26.75 10.26 -23.43
N GLN A 168 27.17 10.48 -22.18
CA GLN A 168 28.46 11.11 -21.89
C GLN A 168 29.65 10.23 -22.32
N LEU A 169 29.54 8.91 -22.22
CA LEU A 169 30.55 7.97 -22.72
C LEU A 169 30.58 7.95 -24.24
N GLU A 170 29.41 7.88 -24.90
CA GLU A 170 29.29 7.94 -26.36
C GLU A 170 29.87 9.24 -26.95
N GLU A 171 29.51 10.40 -26.37
CA GLU A 171 30.06 11.70 -26.78
C GLU A 171 31.59 11.73 -26.66
N LEU A 172 32.13 11.19 -25.55
CA LEU A 172 33.57 11.20 -25.31
C LEU A 172 34.30 10.21 -26.22
N TRP A 173 33.69 9.06 -26.50
CA TRP A 173 34.20 8.07 -27.45
C TRP A 173 34.27 8.63 -28.87
N ASN A 174 33.19 9.24 -29.35
CA ASN A 174 33.13 9.85 -30.68
C ASN A 174 34.18 10.97 -30.82
N TYR A 175 34.38 11.77 -29.77
CA TYR A 175 35.46 12.75 -29.74
C TYR A 175 36.84 12.10 -29.82
N ALA A 176 37.09 11.07 -29.02
CA ALA A 176 38.36 10.35 -29.03
C ALA A 176 38.66 9.71 -30.41
N GLN A 177 37.65 9.18 -31.11
CA GLN A 177 37.80 8.69 -32.48
C GLN A 177 38.10 9.81 -33.49
N SER A 178 37.48 10.99 -33.33
CA SER A 178 37.74 12.13 -34.23
C SER A 178 39.18 12.67 -34.13
N VAL A 179 39.82 12.48 -32.97
CA VAL A 179 41.20 12.94 -32.69
C VAL A 179 42.23 11.80 -32.88
N ALA A 180 41.79 10.55 -33.00
CA ALA A 180 42.66 9.40 -33.23
C ALA A 180 43.25 9.39 -34.65
N ARG A 181 44.45 8.81 -34.79
CA ARG A 181 45.10 8.57 -36.10
C ARG A 181 44.26 7.59 -36.92
N GLU A 182 44.32 7.65 -38.25
CA GLU A 182 43.50 6.78 -39.11
C GLU A 182 43.69 5.28 -38.85
N GLU A 183 44.90 4.88 -38.44
CA GLU A 183 45.24 3.49 -38.07
C GLU A 183 44.62 3.05 -36.73
N ASP A 184 44.21 3.98 -35.86
CA ASP A 184 43.67 3.74 -34.51
C ASP A 184 42.13 3.95 -34.43
N LYS A 185 41.48 4.17 -35.57
CA LYS A 185 40.01 4.32 -35.67
C LYS A 185 39.37 2.95 -35.64
N ASP A 186 38.56 2.69 -34.60
CA ASP A 186 37.77 1.47 -34.53
C ASP A 186 36.60 1.55 -35.54
N PRO A 187 36.33 0.46 -36.30
CA PRO A 187 35.30 0.45 -37.34
C PRO A 187 33.87 0.55 -36.82
N GLU A 188 33.63 0.19 -35.55
CA GLU A 188 32.31 0.31 -34.91
C GLU A 188 32.40 0.91 -33.49
N PRO A 189 31.47 1.78 -33.09
CA PRO A 189 31.37 2.22 -31.70
C PRO A 189 30.98 1.02 -30.81
N PRO A 190 31.53 0.91 -29.58
CA PRO A 190 31.10 -0.11 -28.64
C PRO A 190 29.58 -0.05 -28.45
N GLU A 191 28.89 -1.19 -28.47
CA GLU A 191 27.48 -1.21 -28.10
C GLU A 191 27.34 -0.87 -26.61
N PHE A 192 27.07 0.39 -26.30
CA PHE A 192 26.82 0.89 -24.94
C PHE A 192 25.41 0.52 -24.45
N LYS A 193 24.93 -0.70 -24.74
CA LYS A 193 23.58 -1.15 -24.35
C LYS A 193 23.46 -1.41 -22.84
N GLU A 194 24.54 -1.84 -22.19
CA GLU A 194 24.56 -2.13 -20.76
C GLU A 194 25.83 -1.58 -20.08
N ILE A 195 25.63 -0.84 -18.98
CA ILE A 195 26.69 -0.24 -18.18
C ILE A 195 27.20 -1.28 -17.17
N SER A 196 28.32 -1.94 -17.45
CA SER A 196 29.06 -2.70 -16.42
C SER A 196 30.29 -1.92 -15.95
N LYS A 197 30.70 -2.11 -14.69
CA LYS A 197 31.88 -1.44 -14.11
C LYS A 197 33.14 -1.69 -14.93
N GLU A 198 33.33 -2.93 -15.36
CA GLU A 198 34.47 -3.36 -16.19
C GLU A 198 34.47 -2.68 -17.56
N LYS A 199 33.32 -2.62 -18.23
CA LYS A 199 33.20 -1.96 -19.54
C LYS A 199 33.48 -0.47 -19.45
N ILE A 200 33.05 0.22 -18.38
CA ILE A 200 33.40 1.64 -18.18
C ILE A 200 34.90 1.79 -18.01
N GLN A 201 35.55 0.97 -17.18
CA GLN A 201 36.99 1.06 -16.94
C GLN A 201 37.79 0.85 -18.24
N GLN A 202 37.48 -0.21 -18.99
CA GLN A 202 38.09 -0.49 -20.29
C GLN A 202 37.86 0.66 -21.30
N THR A 203 36.63 1.18 -21.37
CA THR A 203 36.31 2.29 -22.29
C THR A 203 37.08 3.56 -21.88
N VAL A 204 37.16 3.88 -20.59
CA VAL A 204 37.89 5.04 -20.07
C VAL A 204 39.39 4.89 -20.33
N GLU A 205 39.96 3.69 -20.17
CA GLU A 205 41.36 3.40 -20.47
C GLU A 205 41.65 3.55 -21.96
N ASN A 206 40.79 2.99 -22.83
CA ASN A 206 40.89 3.12 -24.29
C ASN A 206 40.80 4.59 -24.73
N ILE A 207 39.83 5.34 -24.21
CA ILE A 207 39.69 6.78 -24.48
C ILE A 207 40.93 7.54 -23.99
N ASN A 208 41.44 7.23 -22.79
CA ASN A 208 42.63 7.88 -22.25
C ASN A 208 43.87 7.60 -23.10
N ALA A 209 44.01 6.38 -23.64
CA ALA A 209 45.10 6.04 -24.56
C ALA A 209 45.00 6.84 -25.87
N LYS A 210 43.81 6.94 -26.48
CA LYS A 210 43.59 7.70 -27.72
C LYS A 210 43.78 9.22 -27.53
N LEU A 211 43.41 9.75 -26.37
CA LEU A 211 43.60 11.17 -26.06
C LEU A 211 45.05 11.56 -25.73
N LYS A 212 45.96 10.62 -25.46
CA LYS A 212 47.40 10.92 -25.24
C LYS A 212 48.09 11.50 -26.48
N GLY A 213 47.56 11.27 -27.69
CA GLY A 213 48.08 11.84 -28.94
C GLY A 213 47.65 13.29 -29.22
N SER A 214 46.78 13.88 -28.39
CA SER A 214 46.27 15.25 -28.56
C SER A 214 47.14 16.27 -27.80
N ASP A 215 47.63 17.29 -28.52
CA ASP A 215 48.52 18.35 -28.01
C ASP A 215 47.93 19.20 -26.87
N GLY A 216 46.65 19.03 -26.51
CA GLY A 216 46.01 19.70 -25.36
C GLY A 216 45.88 21.22 -25.48
N LYS A 217 46.13 21.76 -26.67
CA LYS A 217 46.16 23.21 -26.95
C LYS A 217 44.77 23.79 -27.23
N THR A 218 43.80 22.98 -27.65
CA THR A 218 42.45 23.43 -27.98
C THR A 218 41.51 23.40 -26.77
N ASP A 219 40.47 24.25 -26.78
CA ASP A 219 39.46 24.30 -25.71
C ASP A 219 38.61 23.02 -25.63
N SER A 220 38.45 22.32 -26.77
CA SER A 220 37.78 21.01 -26.85
C SER A 220 38.57 19.89 -26.16
N ASP A 221 39.90 19.87 -26.29
CA ASP A 221 40.76 18.87 -25.64
C ASP A 221 40.74 19.01 -24.10
N LYS A 222 40.73 20.25 -23.60
CA LYS A 222 40.63 20.54 -22.16
C LYS A 222 39.29 20.06 -21.60
N LYS A 223 38.19 20.32 -22.32
CA LYS A 223 36.84 19.86 -21.95
C LYS A 223 36.74 18.32 -21.96
N ALA A 224 37.34 17.66 -22.96
CA ALA A 224 37.36 16.20 -23.04
C ALA A 224 38.17 15.57 -21.88
N LYS A 225 39.35 16.11 -21.54
CA LYS A 225 40.14 15.65 -20.37
C LYS A 225 39.42 15.89 -19.05
N ALA A 226 38.73 17.01 -18.89
CA ALA A 226 37.92 17.29 -17.71
C ALA A 226 36.73 16.31 -17.58
N LYS A 227 36.02 16.02 -18.69
CA LYS A 227 34.97 15.01 -18.75
C LYS A 227 35.52 13.62 -18.41
N LEU A 228 36.66 13.22 -18.96
CA LEU A 228 37.33 11.94 -18.67
C LEU A 228 37.63 11.80 -17.17
N ASN A 229 38.22 12.83 -16.55
CA ASN A 229 38.53 12.81 -15.11
C ASN A 229 37.25 12.74 -14.26
N TYR A 230 36.19 13.45 -14.65
CA TYR A 230 34.89 13.35 -13.98
C TYR A 230 34.34 11.92 -14.06
N ILE A 231 34.37 11.31 -15.24
CA ILE A 231 33.91 9.94 -15.47
C ILE A 231 34.71 8.97 -14.59
N LYS A 232 36.05 9.01 -14.67
CA LYS A 232 36.96 8.15 -13.89
C LYS A 232 36.68 8.21 -12.38
N ASN A 233 36.41 9.40 -11.85
CA ASN A 233 36.23 9.58 -10.41
C ASN A 233 34.80 9.35 -9.90
N ASN A 234 33.78 9.51 -10.76
CA ASN A 234 32.39 9.52 -10.31
C ASN A 234 31.53 8.38 -10.86
N PHE A 235 31.82 7.84 -12.05
CA PHE A 235 30.90 6.89 -12.69
C PHE A 235 30.82 5.57 -11.94
N GLU A 236 31.95 5.03 -11.48
CA GLU A 236 31.97 3.78 -10.71
C GLU A 236 31.22 3.93 -9.37
N LYS A 237 31.47 5.01 -8.64
CA LYS A 237 30.78 5.34 -7.39
C LYS A 237 29.28 5.56 -7.60
N ASN A 238 28.89 6.25 -8.66
CA ASN A 238 27.49 6.51 -9.00
C ASN A 238 26.78 5.23 -9.43
N LEU A 239 27.44 4.35 -10.17
CA LEU A 239 26.88 3.07 -10.59
C LEU A 239 26.63 2.17 -9.38
N GLY A 240 27.62 2.02 -8.48
CA GLY A 240 27.44 1.27 -7.24
C GLY A 240 26.31 1.83 -6.36
N LYS A 241 26.18 3.17 -6.31
CA LYS A 241 25.04 3.82 -5.66
C LYS A 241 23.72 3.48 -6.34
N TYR A 242 23.65 3.51 -7.67
CA TYR A 242 22.41 3.20 -8.40
C TYR A 242 22.01 1.72 -8.28
N GLU A 243 22.97 0.80 -8.30
CA GLU A 243 22.75 -0.63 -8.04
C GLU A 243 22.13 -0.84 -6.65
N ALA A 244 22.69 -0.21 -5.61
CA ALA A 244 22.12 -0.28 -4.26
C ALA A 244 20.73 0.35 -4.18
N GLN A 245 20.50 1.47 -4.88
CA GLN A 245 19.19 2.13 -4.92
C GLN A 245 18.14 1.30 -5.66
N GLU A 246 18.51 0.61 -6.74
CA GLU A 246 17.64 -0.32 -7.48
C GLU A 246 17.32 -1.56 -6.65
N ALA A 247 18.28 -2.10 -5.90
CA ALA A 247 18.05 -3.21 -4.98
C ALA A 247 17.01 -2.85 -3.91
N ILE A 248 17.08 -1.64 -3.35
CA ILE A 248 16.07 -1.15 -2.40
C ILE A 248 14.72 -0.90 -3.09
N LEU A 249 14.72 -0.27 -4.27
CA LEU A 249 13.47 -0.01 -5.02
C LEU A 249 12.72 -1.30 -5.34
N ALA A 250 13.42 -2.36 -5.71
CA ALA A 250 12.82 -3.57 -6.27
C ALA A 250 11.82 -3.18 -7.39
N GLU A 251 10.54 -3.54 -7.24
CA GLU A 251 9.47 -3.22 -8.20
C GLU A 251 8.75 -1.88 -7.94
N ARG A 252 9.19 -1.12 -6.94
CA ARG A 252 8.57 0.13 -6.50
C ARG A 252 9.03 1.30 -7.37
N ASN A 253 8.16 2.29 -7.51
CA ASN A 253 8.47 3.50 -8.27
C ASN A 253 9.34 4.49 -7.47
N SER A 254 9.27 4.43 -6.14
CA SER A 254 10.01 5.33 -5.24
C SER A 254 10.13 4.77 -3.82
N TYR A 255 11.12 5.29 -3.09
CA TYR A 255 11.24 5.09 -1.64
C TYR A 255 11.81 6.34 -0.92
N SER A 256 11.68 6.36 0.41
CA SER A 256 12.27 7.39 1.28
C SER A 256 13.64 6.97 1.82
N LYS A 257 14.62 7.88 1.81
CA LYS A 257 15.97 7.60 2.35
C LYS A 257 16.00 7.39 3.88
N THR A 258 14.96 7.78 4.59
CA THR A 258 14.89 7.72 6.06
C THR A 258 14.03 6.58 6.60
N ASP A 259 13.25 5.96 5.70
CA ASP A 259 12.42 4.78 5.92
C ASP A 259 12.30 4.13 4.54
N GLU A 260 13.21 3.20 4.26
CA GLU A 260 13.41 2.62 2.93
C GLU A 260 12.20 1.79 2.47
N ASP A 261 11.37 1.35 3.40
CA ASP A 261 10.13 0.64 3.11
C ASP A 261 8.98 1.57 2.73
N ALA A 262 9.05 2.88 3.04
CA ALA A 262 7.99 3.81 2.73
C ALA A 262 8.05 4.28 1.27
N THR A 263 6.92 4.30 0.58
CA THR A 263 6.78 4.76 -0.80
C THR A 263 6.06 6.11 -0.86
N PHE A 264 6.38 6.95 -1.84
CA PHE A 264 5.68 8.24 -1.99
C PHE A 264 4.29 8.03 -2.57
N MET A 265 3.28 8.45 -1.81
CA MET A 265 1.88 8.34 -2.19
C MET A 265 1.22 9.72 -2.16
N ARG A 266 0.25 9.94 -3.05
CA ARG A 266 -0.57 11.15 -3.06
C ARG A 266 -1.55 11.06 -1.89
N MET A 267 -1.39 11.94 -0.91
CA MET A 267 -2.26 12.01 0.27
C MET A 267 -3.49 12.89 0.00
N LYS A 268 -4.59 12.63 0.69
CA LYS A 268 -5.83 13.43 0.60
C LYS A 268 -5.89 14.43 1.78
N ASP A 269 -4.88 15.29 1.90
CA ASP A 269 -4.64 16.08 3.11
C ASP A 269 -5.30 17.48 3.13
N ASP A 270 -6.17 17.82 2.18
CA ASP A 270 -6.69 19.19 2.07
C ASP A 270 -8.17 19.24 1.67
N HIS A 271 -8.92 20.21 2.21
CA HIS A 271 -10.30 20.53 1.80
C HIS A 271 -10.37 20.93 0.31
N MET A 272 -9.25 21.42 -0.22
CA MET A 272 -9.05 21.81 -1.62
C MET A 272 -8.53 20.69 -2.53
N MET A 273 -8.33 19.45 -2.02
CA MET A 273 -7.81 18.28 -2.76
C MET A 273 -6.45 18.46 -3.46
N ASN A 274 -5.63 19.45 -3.06
CA ASN A 274 -4.25 19.61 -3.53
C ASN A 274 -3.32 18.60 -2.83
N GLY A 275 -3.58 17.30 -3.03
CA GLY A 275 -2.89 16.24 -2.32
C GLY A 275 -1.36 16.39 -2.37
N GLN A 276 -0.68 16.34 -1.23
CA GLN A 276 0.79 16.36 -1.26
C GLN A 276 1.31 14.94 -1.49
N LEU A 277 2.39 14.79 -2.25
CA LEU A 277 3.15 13.54 -2.26
C LEU A 277 3.93 13.45 -0.95
N LYS A 278 3.67 12.41 -0.16
CA LYS A 278 4.36 12.16 1.10
C LYS A 278 4.78 10.69 1.18
N PRO A 279 5.88 10.37 1.89
CA PRO A 279 6.21 8.99 2.20
C PRO A 279 5.10 8.41 3.07
N ALA A 280 4.53 7.29 2.65
CA ALA A 280 3.36 6.69 3.25
C ALA A 280 3.34 5.18 3.04
N TYR A 281 2.45 4.52 3.78
CA TYR A 281 2.05 3.16 3.52
C TYR A 281 0.56 3.11 3.20
N ASN A 282 0.16 2.14 2.41
CA ASN A 282 -1.24 1.86 2.12
C ASN A 282 -1.75 0.79 3.09
N ALA A 283 -2.55 1.20 4.07
CA ALA A 283 -3.16 0.30 5.05
C ALA A 283 -4.51 -0.18 4.53
N GLN A 284 -4.67 -1.50 4.44
CA GLN A 284 -5.89 -2.17 4.00
C GLN A 284 -6.56 -2.80 5.21
N ILE A 285 -7.88 -2.69 5.30
CA ILE A 285 -8.67 -3.39 6.33
C ILE A 285 -9.82 -4.15 5.70
N SER A 286 -10.14 -5.30 6.28
CA SER A 286 -11.44 -5.94 6.16
C SER A 286 -12.23 -5.66 7.43
N THR A 287 -13.50 -5.30 7.28
CA THR A 287 -14.39 -5.03 8.40
C THR A 287 -15.69 -5.82 8.31
N GLU A 288 -16.29 -6.08 9.46
CA GLU A 288 -17.64 -6.63 9.62
C GLU A 288 -18.23 -6.06 10.92
N ASN A 289 -19.44 -5.50 10.88
CA ASN A 289 -20.07 -4.81 12.01
C ASN A 289 -19.15 -3.75 12.66
N GLN A 290 -18.33 -3.07 11.85
CA GLN A 290 -17.29 -2.12 12.23
C GLN A 290 -16.15 -2.68 13.10
N PHE A 291 -16.06 -4.00 13.27
CA PHE A 291 -14.86 -4.66 13.77
C PHE A 291 -13.89 -4.86 12.62
N ILE A 292 -12.61 -4.64 12.87
CA ILE A 292 -11.54 -4.96 11.92
C ILE A 292 -11.25 -6.45 12.04
N VAL A 293 -11.54 -7.22 11.00
CA VAL A 293 -11.34 -8.67 10.96
C VAL A 293 -10.06 -9.06 10.23
N ASN A 294 -9.50 -8.17 9.41
CA ASN A 294 -8.19 -8.37 8.79
C ASN A 294 -7.53 -7.03 8.51
N TYR A 295 -6.20 -7.00 8.46
CA TYR A 295 -5.46 -5.81 8.07
C TYR A 295 -4.14 -6.17 7.40
N THR A 296 -3.68 -5.36 6.45
CA THR A 296 -2.35 -5.52 5.83
C THR A 296 -1.77 -4.16 5.46
N ILE A 297 -0.44 -4.07 5.44
CA ILE A 297 0.28 -2.85 5.04
C ILE A 297 1.01 -3.08 3.72
N HIS A 298 0.79 -2.19 2.76
CA HIS A 298 1.36 -2.27 1.42
C HIS A 298 2.20 -1.06 1.07
N GLN A 299 3.21 -1.29 0.23
CA GLN A 299 4.06 -0.24 -0.34
C GLN A 299 3.50 0.30 -1.68
N GLN A 300 2.41 -0.28 -2.17
CA GLN A 300 1.77 0.08 -3.43
C GLN A 300 0.83 1.27 -3.27
N THR A 301 0.76 2.13 -4.30
CA THR A 301 -0.03 3.37 -4.29
C THR A 301 -1.50 3.18 -4.65
N ASN A 302 -1.84 2.09 -5.33
CA ASN A 302 -3.18 1.72 -5.76
C ASN A 302 -3.68 0.54 -4.93
N ASP A 303 -5.01 0.44 -4.80
CA ASP A 303 -5.65 -0.61 -4.02
C ASP A 303 -5.84 -1.90 -4.84
N ILE A 304 -5.99 -1.78 -6.17
CA ILE A 304 -6.16 -2.90 -7.11
C ILE A 304 -5.25 -4.08 -6.80
N ASN A 305 -3.95 -3.83 -6.64
CA ASN A 305 -2.94 -4.87 -6.56
C ASN A 305 -2.76 -5.44 -5.14
N THR A 306 -3.53 -4.96 -4.17
CA THR A 306 -3.39 -5.35 -2.76
C THR A 306 -4.35 -6.45 -2.34
N LEU A 307 -5.39 -6.73 -3.13
CA LEU A 307 -6.47 -7.64 -2.74
C LEU A 307 -6.00 -9.08 -2.55
N GLU A 308 -5.21 -9.60 -3.49
CA GLU A 308 -4.69 -10.99 -3.43
C GLU A 308 -3.90 -11.22 -2.14
N SER A 309 -2.88 -10.40 -1.91
CA SER A 309 -2.07 -10.48 -0.69
C SER A 309 -2.88 -10.22 0.60
N HIS A 310 -3.96 -9.43 0.53
CA HIS A 310 -4.88 -9.23 1.66
C HIS A 310 -5.70 -10.48 1.97
N LEU A 311 -6.22 -11.17 0.95
CA LEU A 311 -6.93 -12.44 1.09
C LEU A 311 -5.99 -13.57 1.52
N ASP A 312 -4.76 -13.62 1.01
CA ASP A 312 -3.75 -14.56 1.48
C ASP A 312 -3.43 -14.34 2.96
N ASN A 313 -3.44 -13.08 3.43
CA ASN A 313 -3.29 -12.80 4.86
C ASN A 313 -4.49 -13.34 5.66
N PHE A 314 -5.71 -13.16 5.16
CA PHE A 314 -6.91 -13.72 5.78
C PHE A 314 -6.84 -15.25 5.89
N GLU A 315 -6.47 -15.94 4.81
CA GLU A 315 -6.29 -17.39 4.80
C GLU A 315 -5.18 -17.84 5.77
N LYS A 316 -4.08 -17.09 5.88
CA LYS A 316 -3.01 -17.37 6.85
C LYS A 316 -3.46 -17.18 8.30
N LEU A 317 -4.30 -16.19 8.58
CA LEU A 317 -4.79 -15.90 9.93
C LEU A 317 -5.82 -16.92 10.44
N TYR A 318 -6.72 -17.36 9.55
CA TYR A 318 -7.90 -18.14 9.93
C TYR A 318 -7.93 -19.56 9.35
N GLY A 319 -7.00 -19.88 8.46
CA GLY A 319 -6.90 -21.16 7.77
C GLY A 319 -7.86 -21.31 6.58
N LYS A 320 -7.60 -22.34 5.77
CA LYS A 320 -8.37 -22.66 4.56
C LYS A 320 -9.86 -22.88 4.80
N LYS A 321 -10.22 -23.48 5.94
CA LYS A 321 -11.62 -23.74 6.28
C LYS A 321 -12.41 -22.43 6.36
N ARG A 322 -11.90 -21.46 7.11
CA ARG A 322 -12.55 -20.14 7.25
C ARG A 322 -12.51 -19.34 5.95
N MET A 323 -11.44 -19.47 5.16
CA MET A 323 -11.39 -18.86 3.83
C MET A 323 -12.50 -19.38 2.90
N ASN A 324 -12.81 -20.68 2.96
CA ASN A 324 -13.91 -21.27 2.18
C ASN A 324 -15.31 -20.93 2.72
N GLU A 325 -15.41 -20.47 3.97
CA GLU A 325 -16.65 -19.96 4.55
C GLU A 325 -16.90 -18.48 4.21
N LEU A 326 -15.93 -17.78 3.61
CA LEU A 326 -16.10 -16.41 3.13
C LEU A 326 -16.98 -16.42 1.87
N GLU A 327 -18.22 -15.98 2.01
CA GLU A 327 -19.23 -16.02 0.94
C GLU A 327 -19.20 -14.73 0.11
N GLU A 328 -18.88 -13.59 0.73
CA GLU A 328 -19.03 -12.28 0.11
C GLU A 328 -17.91 -11.29 0.44
N LEU A 329 -17.52 -10.50 -0.57
CA LEU A 329 -16.59 -9.39 -0.41
C LEU A 329 -17.12 -8.13 -1.09
N THR A 330 -17.16 -7.03 -0.32
CA THR A 330 -17.60 -5.72 -0.82
C THR A 330 -16.45 -4.72 -0.77
N ALA A 331 -16.14 -4.06 -1.88
CA ALA A 331 -15.03 -3.08 -1.96
C ALA A 331 -15.33 -1.90 -2.89
N ASP A 332 -14.50 -0.85 -2.86
CA ASP A 332 -14.67 0.31 -3.74
C ASP A 332 -14.27 0.02 -5.20
N ALA A 333 -14.44 1.04 -6.04
CA ALA A 333 -14.04 0.96 -7.44
C ALA A 333 -12.53 0.80 -7.64
N GLY A 334 -11.73 1.18 -6.64
CA GLY A 334 -10.28 1.04 -6.59
C GLY A 334 -9.81 -0.41 -6.56
N TYR A 335 -10.67 -1.40 -6.33
CA TYR A 335 -10.35 -2.83 -6.46
C TYR A 335 -10.90 -3.46 -7.76
N GLY A 336 -11.66 -2.72 -8.57
CA GLY A 336 -12.30 -3.26 -9.76
C GLY A 336 -11.33 -3.51 -10.91
N SER A 337 -10.84 -4.74 -11.04
CA SER A 337 -9.99 -5.23 -12.15
C SER A 337 -10.39 -6.64 -12.58
N GLU A 338 -10.04 -7.02 -13.80
CA GLU A 338 -10.25 -8.39 -14.32
C GLU A 338 -9.63 -9.44 -13.40
N GLU A 339 -8.37 -9.22 -13.02
CA GLU A 339 -7.60 -10.07 -12.11
C GLU A 339 -8.29 -10.27 -10.77
N ASN A 340 -8.84 -9.21 -10.17
CA ASN A 340 -9.54 -9.31 -8.88
C ASN A 340 -10.92 -10.00 -9.02
N TYR A 341 -11.65 -9.76 -10.11
CA TYR A 341 -12.91 -10.47 -10.34
C TYR A 341 -12.68 -11.96 -10.54
N GLU A 342 -11.68 -12.33 -11.34
CA GLU A 342 -11.31 -13.72 -11.54
C GLU A 342 -10.86 -14.38 -10.22
N LEU A 343 -10.00 -13.71 -9.44
CA LEU A 343 -9.54 -14.19 -8.14
C LEU A 343 -10.71 -14.50 -7.19
N LEU A 344 -11.68 -13.59 -7.06
CA LEU A 344 -12.82 -13.76 -6.17
C LEU A 344 -13.73 -14.90 -6.63
N ILE A 345 -14.00 -14.98 -7.94
CA ILE A 345 -14.83 -16.04 -8.52
C ILE A 345 -14.16 -17.42 -8.37
N GLN A 346 -12.85 -17.52 -8.61
CA GLN A 346 -12.10 -18.77 -8.41
C GLN A 346 -12.11 -19.24 -6.94
N LYS A 347 -12.18 -18.31 -5.99
CA LYS A 347 -12.32 -18.60 -4.56
C LYS A 347 -13.77 -18.78 -4.10
N ASN A 348 -14.75 -18.78 -5.02
CA ASN A 348 -16.20 -18.85 -4.76
C ASN A 348 -16.73 -17.71 -3.87
N ILE A 349 -16.11 -16.54 -3.92
CA ILE A 349 -16.54 -15.35 -3.19
C ILE A 349 -17.35 -14.45 -4.12
N THR A 350 -18.53 -14.04 -3.69
CA THR A 350 -19.39 -13.12 -4.45
C THR A 350 -18.81 -11.70 -4.42
N PRO A 351 -18.44 -11.12 -5.57
CA PRO A 351 -17.74 -9.83 -5.63
C PRO A 351 -18.70 -8.64 -5.72
N PHE A 352 -19.05 -8.01 -4.60
CA PHE A 352 -19.72 -6.70 -4.56
C PHE A 352 -18.71 -5.55 -4.72
N VAL A 353 -17.91 -5.60 -5.79
CA VAL A 353 -16.84 -4.64 -6.07
C VAL A 353 -17.22 -3.80 -7.29
N LYS A 354 -17.18 -2.48 -7.15
CA LYS A 354 -17.48 -1.58 -8.28
C LYS A 354 -16.36 -1.67 -9.33
N TYR A 355 -16.71 -1.53 -10.61
CA TYR A 355 -15.72 -1.18 -11.63
C TYR A 355 -15.58 0.34 -11.76
N ASN A 356 -14.44 0.81 -12.26
CA ASN A 356 -14.04 2.22 -12.30
C ASN A 356 -15.05 3.20 -12.95
N THR A 357 -15.86 2.73 -13.90
CA THR A 357 -16.85 3.55 -14.61
C THR A 357 -18.27 3.42 -14.06
N PHE A 358 -18.52 2.54 -13.08
CA PHE A 358 -19.87 2.20 -12.61
C PHE A 358 -20.66 3.43 -12.13
N ASP A 359 -20.09 4.24 -11.22
CA ASP A 359 -20.78 5.44 -10.72
C ASP A 359 -20.89 6.53 -11.79
N LYS A 360 -19.92 6.60 -12.72
CA LYS A 360 -19.94 7.57 -13.84
C LYS A 360 -21.05 7.26 -14.82
N GLU A 361 -21.27 5.98 -15.12
CA GLU A 361 -22.34 5.50 -15.98
C GLU A 361 -23.73 5.88 -15.44
N GLN A 362 -23.88 6.10 -14.13
CA GLN A 362 -25.14 6.50 -13.51
C GLN A 362 -25.37 8.02 -13.47
N ASN A 363 -24.33 8.83 -13.75
CA ASN A 363 -24.43 10.29 -13.67
C ASN A 363 -24.97 10.90 -14.97
N ALA A 364 -26.12 11.57 -14.90
CA ALA A 364 -26.79 12.17 -16.06
C ALA A 364 -25.94 13.22 -16.80
N HIS A 365 -25.13 14.03 -16.09
CA HIS A 365 -24.22 15.01 -16.69
C HIS A 365 -23.01 14.36 -17.37
N TYR A 366 -22.44 13.31 -16.75
CA TYR A 366 -21.34 12.54 -17.36
C TYR A 366 -21.80 11.90 -18.67
N GLN A 367 -22.98 11.29 -18.64
CA GLN A 367 -23.62 10.77 -19.82
C GLN A 367 -23.83 11.88 -20.88
N ALA A 368 -24.41 13.03 -20.53
CA ALA A 368 -24.66 14.13 -21.47
C ALA A 368 -23.38 14.67 -22.16
N LYS A 369 -22.25 14.70 -21.45
CA LYS A 369 -20.98 15.26 -21.96
C LYS A 369 -20.18 14.30 -22.87
N HIS A 370 -20.39 12.99 -22.76
CA HIS A 370 -19.61 11.96 -23.48
C HIS A 370 -20.44 11.06 -24.41
N LYS A 371 -21.68 11.45 -24.75
CA LYS A 371 -22.72 10.53 -25.23
C LYS A 371 -22.60 9.97 -26.66
N SER A 372 -22.21 10.71 -27.69
CA SER A 372 -22.45 10.18 -29.06
C SER A 372 -21.35 9.24 -29.60
N PHE A 373 -20.10 9.43 -29.19
CA PHE A 373 -18.96 8.82 -29.87
C PHE A 373 -17.98 8.07 -28.95
N SER A 374 -18.29 7.89 -27.66
CA SER A 374 -17.43 7.13 -26.74
C SER A 374 -17.42 5.63 -27.06
N LYS A 375 -16.45 4.89 -26.50
CA LYS A 375 -16.34 3.44 -26.71
C LYS A 375 -17.53 2.69 -26.08
N GLU A 376 -18.02 3.16 -24.93
CA GLU A 376 -19.08 2.50 -24.17
C GLU A 376 -20.42 2.49 -24.90
N ASN A 377 -20.66 3.46 -25.79
CA ASN A 377 -21.92 3.59 -26.53
C ASN A 377 -21.90 2.94 -27.91
N LEU A 378 -20.80 2.27 -28.29
CA LEU A 378 -20.78 1.52 -29.53
C LEU A 378 -21.42 0.15 -29.34
N SER A 379 -22.26 -0.22 -30.30
CA SER A 379 -22.85 -1.56 -30.34
C SER A 379 -21.78 -2.57 -30.72
N TYR A 380 -21.57 -3.57 -29.87
CA TYR A 380 -20.77 -4.74 -30.14
C TYR A 380 -21.69 -5.91 -30.48
N ASN A 381 -21.55 -6.51 -31.65
CA ASN A 381 -22.23 -7.74 -32.01
C ASN A 381 -21.36 -8.94 -31.58
N ALA A 382 -21.85 -9.71 -30.63
CA ALA A 382 -21.13 -10.86 -30.08
C ALA A 382 -21.17 -12.10 -30.99
N GLU A 383 -22.17 -12.24 -31.86
CA GLU A 383 -22.35 -13.40 -32.75
C GLU A 383 -21.42 -13.32 -33.96
N GLU A 384 -21.32 -12.13 -34.57
CA GLU A 384 -20.49 -11.89 -35.76
C GLU A 384 -19.14 -11.22 -35.45
N ASP A 385 -18.82 -11.01 -34.17
CA ASP A 385 -17.55 -10.42 -33.67
C ASP A 385 -17.15 -9.10 -34.36
N PHE A 386 -18.01 -8.07 -34.27
CA PHE A 386 -17.70 -6.74 -34.80
C PHE A 386 -18.32 -5.61 -33.98
N TYR A 387 -17.74 -4.41 -34.12
CA TYR A 387 -18.31 -3.17 -33.57
C TYR A 387 -19.02 -2.36 -34.66
N VAL A 388 -20.07 -1.62 -34.31
CA VAL A 388 -20.68 -0.63 -35.21
C VAL A 388 -20.14 0.75 -34.85
N CYS A 389 -19.55 1.44 -35.81
CA CYS A 389 -19.11 2.81 -35.62
C CYS A 389 -20.32 3.76 -35.59
N PRO A 390 -20.17 5.01 -35.10
CA PRO A 390 -21.29 5.95 -35.02
C PRO A 390 -21.92 6.36 -36.36
N MET A 391 -21.20 6.18 -37.48
CA MET A 391 -21.72 6.36 -38.84
C MET A 391 -22.47 5.11 -39.37
N GLY A 392 -22.52 4.02 -38.59
CA GLY A 392 -23.14 2.75 -38.97
C GLY A 392 -22.22 1.74 -39.65
N GLN A 393 -20.92 2.06 -39.83
CA GLN A 393 -19.97 1.14 -40.47
C GLN A 393 -19.54 0.00 -39.54
N LYS A 394 -19.44 -1.23 -40.07
CA LYS A 394 -18.84 -2.37 -39.36
C LYS A 394 -17.33 -2.18 -39.17
N MET A 395 -16.88 -2.29 -37.93
CA MET A 395 -15.49 -2.31 -37.49
C MET A 395 -15.08 -3.77 -37.26
N ALA A 396 -14.29 -4.31 -38.18
CA ALA A 396 -13.86 -5.71 -38.13
C ALA A 396 -12.69 -5.90 -37.17
N LYS A 397 -12.60 -7.09 -36.58
CA LYS A 397 -11.42 -7.52 -35.83
C LYS A 397 -10.20 -7.58 -36.75
N THR A 398 -9.09 -7.02 -36.29
CA THR A 398 -7.84 -6.91 -37.05
C THR A 398 -6.78 -7.87 -36.54
N HIS A 399 -6.54 -7.87 -35.23
CA HIS A 399 -5.58 -8.73 -34.56
C HIS A 399 -5.90 -8.84 -33.07
N GLU A 400 -5.21 -9.77 -32.41
CA GLU A 400 -5.21 -9.92 -30.96
C GLU A 400 -3.84 -9.54 -30.41
N SER A 401 -3.82 -9.04 -29.18
CA SER A 401 -2.58 -8.74 -28.46
C SER A 401 -2.72 -9.12 -27.00
N ILE A 402 -1.63 -9.56 -26.40
CA ILE A 402 -1.56 -9.82 -24.96
C ILE A 402 -0.87 -8.63 -24.30
N ARG A 403 -1.54 -8.01 -23.33
CA ARG A 403 -0.95 -6.98 -22.47
C ARG A 403 -0.81 -7.54 -21.06
N LYS A 404 0.38 -7.42 -20.46
CA LYS A 404 0.56 -7.75 -19.04
C LYS A 404 0.28 -6.55 -18.16
N THR A 405 -0.43 -6.75 -17.05
CA THR A 405 -0.60 -5.75 -16.00
C THR A 405 0.73 -5.53 -15.26
N LYS A 406 0.76 -4.59 -14.31
CA LYS A 406 1.94 -4.38 -13.46
C LYS A 406 2.29 -5.61 -12.60
N THR A 407 1.29 -6.42 -12.24
CA THR A 407 1.45 -7.69 -11.50
C THR A 407 1.88 -8.85 -12.40
N GLY A 408 1.95 -8.64 -13.72
CA GLY A 408 2.29 -9.68 -14.69
C GLY A 408 1.09 -10.46 -15.23
N TYR A 409 -0.13 -10.17 -14.75
CA TYR A 409 -1.36 -10.81 -15.19
C TYR A 409 -1.62 -10.56 -16.70
N PRO A 410 -1.80 -11.60 -17.52
CA PRO A 410 -2.00 -11.46 -18.96
C PRO A 410 -3.46 -11.09 -19.28
N GLN A 411 -3.64 -10.03 -20.07
CA GLN A 411 -4.94 -9.59 -20.57
C GLN A 411 -4.99 -9.76 -22.09
N ASN A 412 -6.00 -10.49 -22.56
CA ASN A 412 -6.24 -10.68 -23.99
C ASN A 412 -7.07 -9.52 -24.55
N LEU A 413 -6.51 -8.79 -25.51
CA LEU A 413 -7.14 -7.64 -26.14
C LEU A 413 -7.39 -7.92 -27.62
N SER A 414 -8.65 -7.82 -28.03
CA SER A 414 -9.07 -7.83 -29.43
C SER A 414 -9.12 -6.41 -29.99
N HIS A 415 -8.52 -6.19 -31.16
CA HIS A 415 -8.46 -4.89 -31.82
C HIS A 415 -9.43 -4.81 -33.00
N TYR A 416 -10.33 -3.83 -32.99
CA TYR A 416 -11.32 -3.60 -34.04
C TYR A 416 -11.04 -2.28 -34.74
N GLN A 417 -11.17 -2.25 -36.07
CA GLN A 417 -10.91 -1.04 -36.85
C GLN A 417 -12.00 -0.80 -37.90
N ALA A 418 -12.39 0.46 -38.05
CA ALA A 418 -13.22 0.91 -39.17
C ALA A 418 -12.42 0.87 -40.48
N LYS A 419 -13.08 0.67 -41.63
CA LYS A 419 -12.38 0.57 -42.92
C LYS A 419 -12.15 1.93 -43.59
N ASN A 420 -13.07 2.89 -43.44
CA ASN A 420 -13.01 4.14 -44.18
C ASN A 420 -13.51 5.32 -43.33
N CYS A 421 -12.61 5.90 -42.54
CA CYS A 421 -12.89 7.13 -41.79
C CYS A 421 -12.42 8.38 -42.54
N ASP A 422 -11.78 8.25 -43.70
CA ASP A 422 -11.35 9.39 -44.50
C ASP A 422 -12.55 9.99 -45.26
N GLY A 423 -12.68 11.32 -45.24
CA GLY A 423 -13.88 12.01 -45.77
C GLY A 423 -15.18 11.82 -44.97
N CYS A 424 -15.15 11.16 -43.80
CA CYS A 424 -16.35 10.96 -42.97
C CYS A 424 -16.85 12.29 -42.35
N PRO A 425 -18.12 12.69 -42.54
CA PRO A 425 -18.64 14.00 -42.07
C PRO A 425 -18.54 14.23 -40.56
N ILE A 426 -18.58 13.15 -39.77
CA ILE A 426 -18.54 13.20 -38.30
C ILE A 426 -17.15 12.89 -37.73
N ARG A 427 -16.11 12.73 -38.56
CA ARG A 427 -14.76 12.31 -38.13
C ARG A 427 -14.20 13.17 -37.01
N SER A 428 -14.29 14.50 -37.16
CA SER A 428 -13.75 15.49 -36.21
C SER A 428 -14.33 15.37 -34.81
N ALA A 429 -15.60 14.98 -34.70
CA ALA A 429 -16.28 14.73 -33.42
C ALA A 429 -16.16 13.26 -32.96
N CYS A 430 -15.89 12.32 -33.88
CA CYS A 430 -15.92 10.88 -33.64
C CYS A 430 -14.64 10.33 -32.96
N HIS A 431 -13.45 10.71 -33.43
CA HIS A 431 -12.17 10.29 -32.85
C HIS A 431 -11.01 11.21 -33.27
N SER A 432 -9.92 11.24 -32.50
CA SER A 432 -8.75 12.10 -32.73
C SER A 432 -7.54 11.41 -33.38
N SER A 433 -7.65 10.13 -33.77
CA SER A 433 -6.54 9.40 -34.39
C SER A 433 -6.28 9.80 -35.84
N LYS A 434 -5.02 9.69 -36.28
CA LYS A 434 -4.61 10.04 -37.66
C LYS A 434 -5.20 9.11 -38.72
N GLY A 435 -5.36 7.83 -38.41
CA GLY A 435 -5.88 6.81 -39.34
C GLY A 435 -7.36 6.54 -39.16
N ASN A 436 -7.79 5.29 -39.39
CA ASN A 436 -9.14 4.86 -39.08
C ASN A 436 -9.35 4.73 -37.56
N ARG A 437 -10.60 4.89 -37.11
CA ARG A 437 -10.98 4.64 -35.72
C ARG A 437 -10.68 3.19 -35.37
N SER A 438 -9.94 2.98 -34.28
CA SER A 438 -9.64 1.67 -33.71
C SER A 438 -10.08 1.58 -32.26
N ILE A 439 -10.42 0.38 -31.81
CA ILE A 439 -10.94 0.10 -30.47
C ILE A 439 -10.39 -1.22 -29.98
N GLU A 440 -9.95 -1.21 -28.73
CA GLU A 440 -9.51 -2.41 -28.02
C GLU A 440 -10.66 -2.92 -27.16
N ARG A 441 -10.92 -4.22 -27.15
CA ARG A 441 -11.88 -4.87 -26.25
C ARG A 441 -11.19 -5.99 -25.48
N ASN A 442 -11.38 -5.98 -24.16
CA ASN A 442 -11.07 -7.12 -23.31
C ASN A 442 -12.37 -7.89 -23.07
N HIS A 443 -12.52 -9.07 -23.65
CA HIS A 443 -13.80 -9.80 -23.59
C HIS A 443 -14.12 -10.29 -22.19
N HIS A 444 -13.13 -10.81 -21.45
CA HIS A 444 -13.32 -11.31 -20.09
C HIS A 444 -13.73 -10.19 -19.14
N LEU A 445 -13.02 -9.07 -19.16
CA LEU A 445 -13.35 -7.91 -18.32
C LEU A 445 -14.77 -7.38 -18.62
N GLU A 446 -15.17 -7.30 -19.89
CA GLU A 446 -16.52 -6.84 -20.25
C GLU A 446 -17.60 -7.84 -19.81
N GLN A 447 -17.34 -9.16 -19.87
CA GLN A 447 -18.23 -10.18 -19.31
C GLN A 447 -18.35 -10.05 -17.79
N TYR A 448 -17.24 -9.84 -17.08
CA TYR A 448 -17.27 -9.60 -15.64
C TYR A 448 -18.05 -8.32 -15.31
N LYS A 449 -17.79 -7.21 -16.00
CA LYS A 449 -18.54 -5.96 -15.78
C LYS A 449 -20.04 -6.14 -15.95
N GLU A 450 -20.50 -6.91 -16.93
CA GLU A 450 -21.93 -7.17 -17.12
C GLU A 450 -22.53 -7.94 -15.94
N LYS A 451 -21.88 -9.04 -15.52
CA LYS A 451 -22.32 -9.80 -14.33
C LYS A 451 -22.32 -8.93 -13.06
N ILE A 452 -21.26 -8.16 -12.85
CA ILE A 452 -21.11 -7.25 -11.71
C ILE A 452 -22.16 -6.14 -11.76
N ARG A 453 -22.47 -5.60 -12.93
CA ARG A 453 -23.51 -4.57 -13.11
C ARG A 453 -24.87 -5.10 -12.69
N GLN A 454 -25.23 -6.31 -13.10
CA GLN A 454 -26.47 -6.98 -12.69
C GLN A 454 -26.49 -7.20 -11.17
N LEU A 455 -25.39 -7.71 -10.61
CA LEU A 455 -25.23 -7.95 -9.18
C LEU A 455 -25.34 -6.66 -8.34
N LEU A 456 -24.66 -5.58 -8.73
CA LEU A 456 -24.64 -4.31 -7.99
C LEU A 456 -25.94 -3.51 -8.09
N ASN A 457 -26.76 -3.79 -9.11
CA ASN A 457 -28.09 -3.20 -9.32
C ASN A 457 -29.22 -4.04 -8.73
N SER A 458 -28.94 -5.25 -8.23
CA SER A 458 -29.91 -6.01 -7.44
C SER A 458 -30.22 -5.30 -6.12
N GLU A 459 -31.33 -5.67 -5.48
CA GLU A 459 -31.70 -5.13 -4.17
C GLU A 459 -30.61 -5.37 -3.12
N GLU A 460 -30.01 -6.57 -3.15
CA GLU A 460 -28.90 -6.93 -2.30
C GLU A 460 -27.65 -6.09 -2.60
N GLY A 461 -27.27 -5.97 -3.87
CA GLY A 461 -26.10 -5.18 -4.26
C GLY A 461 -26.22 -3.70 -3.85
N ILE A 462 -27.43 -3.13 -3.93
CA ILE A 462 -27.70 -1.77 -3.44
C ILE A 462 -27.52 -1.69 -1.92
N LYS A 463 -28.04 -2.67 -1.16
CA LYS A 463 -27.90 -2.73 0.30
C LYS A 463 -26.43 -2.84 0.70
N LYS A 464 -25.67 -3.76 0.09
CA LYS A 464 -24.26 -4.02 0.37
C LYS A 464 -23.39 -2.79 0.08
N ARG A 465 -23.64 -2.10 -1.03
CA ARG A 465 -22.95 -0.84 -1.37
C ARG A 465 -23.19 0.28 -0.36
N ARG A 466 -24.42 0.41 0.17
CA ARG A 466 -24.75 1.40 1.22
C ARG A 466 -24.10 1.03 2.55
N GLN A 467 -24.14 -0.26 2.91
CA GLN A 467 -23.55 -0.78 4.13
C GLN A 467 -22.03 -0.55 4.17
N ARG A 468 -21.33 -0.73 3.04
CA ARG A 468 -19.87 -0.51 2.95
C ARG A 468 -19.42 0.85 3.49
N SER A 469 -20.13 1.93 3.17
CA SER A 469 -19.80 3.27 3.67
C SER A 469 -19.99 3.38 5.19
N VAL A 470 -20.92 2.63 5.77
CA VAL A 470 -21.15 2.59 7.24
C VAL A 470 -20.15 1.67 7.95
N GLU A 471 -19.66 0.63 7.27
CA GLU A 471 -18.72 -0.35 7.82
C GLU A 471 -17.30 0.22 7.94
N VAL A 472 -16.78 0.76 6.83
CA VAL A 472 -15.35 1.08 6.75
C VAL A 472 -15.03 2.53 7.09
N GLU A 473 -15.83 3.48 6.60
CA GLU A 473 -15.53 4.91 6.75
C GLU A 473 -15.48 5.34 8.23
N PRO A 474 -16.41 4.90 9.12
CA PRO A 474 -16.33 5.22 10.54
C PRO A 474 -15.12 4.62 11.22
N VAL A 475 -14.67 3.43 10.81
CA VAL A 475 -13.47 2.78 11.37
C VAL A 475 -12.23 3.61 11.06
N PHE A 476 -12.01 3.98 9.80
CA PHE A 476 -10.89 4.86 9.45
C PHE A 476 -11.03 6.26 10.05
N ALA A 477 -12.25 6.81 10.15
CA ALA A 477 -12.49 8.09 10.79
C ALA A 477 -12.12 8.05 12.28
N HIS A 478 -12.53 7.01 13.00
CA HIS A 478 -12.15 6.81 14.40
C HIS A 478 -10.64 6.68 14.57
N LEU A 479 -9.98 5.88 13.74
CA LEU A 479 -8.52 5.75 13.78
C LEU A 479 -7.82 7.11 13.53
N LYS A 480 -8.19 7.83 12.48
CA LYS A 480 -7.48 9.07 12.09
C LYS A 480 -7.81 10.28 12.95
N HIS A 481 -9.08 10.46 13.29
CA HIS A 481 -9.58 11.69 13.92
C HIS A 481 -9.77 11.51 15.43
N CYS A 482 -10.43 10.45 15.89
CA CYS A 482 -10.66 10.23 17.32
C CYS A 482 -9.39 9.76 18.04
N ASN A 483 -8.61 8.89 17.40
CA ASN A 483 -7.35 8.38 17.94
C ASN A 483 -6.13 9.24 17.58
N GLY A 484 -6.31 10.24 16.69
CA GLY A 484 -5.20 11.09 16.24
C GLY A 484 -4.14 10.36 15.42
N PHE A 485 -4.45 9.18 14.88
CA PHE A 485 -3.50 8.37 14.10
C PHE A 485 -3.38 8.87 12.66
N LYS A 486 -2.60 9.95 12.49
CA LYS A 486 -2.35 10.58 11.18
C LYS A 486 -1.06 10.10 10.51
N ARG A 487 -0.12 9.59 11.32
CA ARG A 487 1.22 9.20 10.90
C ARG A 487 1.71 8.04 11.77
N PHE A 488 2.42 7.10 11.16
CA PHE A 488 3.15 6.06 11.89
C PHE A 488 4.25 6.67 12.76
N THR A 489 4.54 6.02 13.89
CA THR A 489 5.65 6.37 14.77
C THR A 489 6.85 5.45 14.58
N LEU A 490 6.63 4.24 14.07
CA LEU A 490 7.65 3.26 13.74
C LEU A 490 8.06 3.32 12.26
N LYS A 491 9.21 2.71 11.94
CA LYS A 491 9.80 2.64 10.60
C LYS A 491 10.04 1.19 10.21
N GLY A 492 9.97 0.90 8.92
CA GLY A 492 10.07 -0.45 8.37
C GLY A 492 8.75 -1.20 8.41
N LEU A 493 8.52 -2.01 7.37
CA LEU A 493 7.22 -2.59 7.07
C LEU A 493 6.65 -3.42 8.24
N LYS A 494 7.47 -4.28 8.86
CA LYS A 494 7.02 -5.16 9.95
C LYS A 494 6.60 -4.40 11.20
N LYS A 495 7.34 -3.35 11.56
CA LYS A 495 7.02 -2.52 12.74
C LYS A 495 5.80 -1.65 12.51
N VAL A 496 5.66 -1.13 11.28
CA VAL A 496 4.48 -0.38 10.84
C VAL A 496 3.24 -1.28 10.86
N GLU A 497 3.35 -2.53 10.41
CA GLU A 497 2.27 -3.52 10.48
C GLU A 497 1.88 -3.83 11.92
N LEU A 498 2.84 -4.00 12.82
CA LEU A 498 2.57 -4.17 14.25
C LEU A 498 1.86 -2.96 14.85
N GLU A 499 2.32 -1.74 14.56
CA GLU A 499 1.71 -0.51 15.06
C GLU A 499 0.25 -0.39 14.59
N PHE A 500 -0.01 -0.63 13.31
CA PHE A 500 -1.37 -0.64 12.76
C PHE A 500 -2.23 -1.74 13.41
N GLY A 501 -1.66 -2.93 13.61
CA GLY A 501 -2.32 -4.02 14.29
C GLY A 501 -2.74 -3.69 15.72
N LEU A 502 -1.89 -2.99 16.48
CA LEU A 502 -2.23 -2.52 17.83
C LEU A 502 -3.40 -1.52 17.81
N HIS A 503 -3.42 -0.62 16.81
CA HIS A 503 -4.56 0.27 16.59
C HIS A 503 -5.84 -0.51 16.25
N ALA A 504 -5.74 -1.54 15.39
CA ALA A 504 -6.88 -2.36 14.99
C ALA A 504 -7.45 -3.16 16.17
N LEU A 505 -6.58 -3.80 16.96
CA LEU A 505 -6.99 -4.55 18.15
C LEU A 505 -7.61 -3.63 19.21
N ALA A 506 -7.01 -2.48 19.47
CA ALA A 506 -7.56 -1.49 20.39
C ALA A 506 -8.92 -0.95 19.93
N HIS A 507 -9.10 -0.74 18.62
CA HIS A 507 -10.39 -0.37 18.03
C HIS A 507 -11.44 -1.46 18.28
N ASN A 508 -11.11 -2.73 18.02
CA ASN A 508 -12.03 -3.85 18.24
C ASN A 508 -12.45 -3.96 19.71
N LEU A 509 -11.51 -3.88 20.65
CA LEU A 509 -11.86 -3.95 22.07
C LEU A 509 -12.69 -2.75 22.52
N ARG A 510 -12.40 -1.55 22.00
CA ARG A 510 -13.25 -0.38 22.27
C ARG A 510 -14.66 -0.56 21.72
N LYS A 511 -14.79 -1.13 20.52
CA LYS A 511 -16.08 -1.43 19.89
C LYS A 511 -16.86 -2.50 20.65
N LYS A 512 -16.18 -3.50 21.24
CA LYS A 512 -16.80 -4.51 22.10
C LYS A 512 -17.30 -3.93 23.44
N VAL A 513 -16.65 -2.89 23.95
CA VAL A 513 -17.05 -2.20 25.19
C VAL A 513 -18.27 -1.31 24.98
N ALA A 514 -18.42 -0.74 23.78
CA ALA A 514 -19.53 0.13 23.39
C ALA A 514 -20.75 -0.69 23.02
#